data_AF-A0AAP2HPR5-F1
#
_entry.id   AF-A0AAP2HPR5-F1
#
_cell.length_a   1.000
_cell.length_b   1.000
_cell.length_c   1.000
_cell.angle_alpha   90.00
_cell.angle_beta   90.00
_cell.angle_gamma   90.00
#
_symmetry.space_group_name_H-M   'P 1'
#
loop_
_entity.id
_entity.type
_entity.pdbx_description
1 polymer ?
#
loop_
_entity_poly.entity_id
_entity_poly.type
_entity_poly.pdbx_seq_one_letter_code
_entity_poly.pdbx_strand_id
1 'polypeptide(L)'
;MGMDVIGRSPVSETGRYFRNNVWWWHPLWQYCELIAPDIIAKGNLGHSNDGWGLGHRASVALAERLVSAISEGHTTAYEQAPKEYLASLPRTPCDICGATGKRATPPAIGPGELPCNGCGSTGSQPNFETNYPFSVENVREFAAFLHDCGGFRIC
;
A
#
# COMPACT_ATOMS: atom_id res chain seq x y z
N MET A 1 1.15 -9.05 6.52
CA MET A 1 1.43 -8.03 7.55
C MET A 1 0.75 -6.73 7.12
N GLY A 2 0.31 -5.91 8.08
CA GLY A 2 -0.36 -4.65 7.82
C GLY A 2 0.19 -3.51 8.65
N MET A 3 -0.26 -2.31 8.34
CA MET A 3 0.20 -1.05 8.90
C MET A 3 -0.99 -0.46 9.66
N ASP A 4 -0.85 -0.41 10.98
CA ASP A 4 -1.84 0.15 11.88
C ASP A 4 -1.55 1.63 12.12
N VAL A 5 -2.45 2.52 11.72
CA VAL A 5 -2.26 3.97 11.87
C VAL A 5 -3.19 4.48 12.95
N ILE A 6 -2.61 4.92 14.07
CA ILE A 6 -3.34 5.25 15.29
C ILE A 6 -3.27 6.76 15.54
N GLY A 7 -4.43 7.39 15.68
CA GLY A 7 -4.54 8.79 16.06
C GLY A 7 -4.04 9.04 17.49
N ARG A 8 -3.37 10.17 17.73
CA ARG A 8 -2.80 10.53 19.04
C ARG A 8 -3.79 11.27 19.93
N SER A 9 -4.61 12.14 19.36
CA SER A 9 -5.63 12.90 20.07
C SER A 9 -6.83 13.11 19.16
N PRO A 10 -7.50 12.01 18.76
CA PRO A 10 -8.54 12.06 17.76
C PRO A 10 -9.75 12.83 18.25
N VAL A 11 -10.35 13.64 17.37
CA VAL A 11 -11.55 14.44 17.67
C VAL A 11 -12.85 13.76 17.20
N SER A 12 -12.73 12.66 16.45
CA SER A 12 -13.85 11.84 15.98
C SER A 12 -13.46 10.36 15.97
N GLU A 13 -14.46 9.47 15.82
CA GLU A 13 -14.20 8.03 15.63
C GLU A 13 -13.34 7.77 14.38
N THR A 14 -13.56 8.51 13.30
CA THR A 14 -12.77 8.42 12.05
C THR A 14 -11.29 8.69 12.28
N GLY A 15 -10.96 9.66 13.13
CA GLY A 15 -9.56 10.00 13.44
C GLY A 15 -8.84 8.99 14.34
N ARG A 16 -9.56 8.02 14.95
CA ARG A 16 -8.95 7.10 15.93
C ARG A 16 -8.01 6.10 15.28
N TYR A 17 -8.40 5.57 14.13
CA TYR A 17 -7.73 4.42 13.55
C TYR A 17 -7.95 4.32 12.05
N PHE A 18 -6.87 4.04 11.34
CA PHE A 18 -6.86 3.70 9.93
C PHE A 18 -5.96 2.48 9.74
N ARG A 19 -6.30 1.61 8.79
CA ARG A 19 -5.51 0.41 8.51
C ARG A 19 -5.39 0.21 7.02
N ASN A 20 -4.17 -0.09 6.60
CA ASN A 20 -3.92 -0.74 5.32
C ASN A 20 -3.03 -1.96 5.51
N ASN A 21 -3.17 -2.97 4.67
CA ASN A 21 -2.12 -3.98 4.61
C ASN A 21 -0.87 -3.39 3.92
N VAL A 22 0.29 -4.03 4.07
CA VAL A 22 1.57 -3.50 3.56
C VAL A 22 1.51 -3.16 2.06
N TRP A 23 0.79 -3.95 1.27
CA TRP A 23 0.66 -3.78 -0.18
C TRP A 23 -0.11 -2.52 -0.57
N TRP A 24 -1.11 -2.13 0.23
CA TRP A 24 -1.89 -0.91 0.03
C TRP A 24 -1.25 0.31 0.69
N TRP A 25 -0.48 0.11 1.75
CA TRP A 25 0.14 1.19 2.49
C TRP A 25 1.28 1.85 1.74
N HIS A 26 2.21 1.06 1.17
CA HIS A 26 3.37 1.65 0.47
C HIS A 26 2.95 2.58 -0.68
N PRO A 27 2.01 2.22 -1.57
CA PRO A 27 1.57 3.12 -2.64
C PRO A 27 0.86 4.37 -2.12
N LEU A 28 0.01 4.22 -1.09
CA LEU A 28 -0.65 5.36 -0.44
C LEU A 28 0.37 6.33 0.15
N TRP A 29 1.36 5.82 0.90
CA TRP A 29 2.36 6.65 1.54
C TRP A 29 3.31 7.30 0.54
N GLN A 30 3.73 6.57 -0.50
CA GLN A 30 4.55 7.12 -1.57
C GLN A 30 3.84 8.25 -2.32
N TYR A 31 2.52 8.14 -2.53
CA TYR A 31 1.73 9.24 -3.09
C TYR A 31 1.71 10.46 -2.16
N CYS A 32 1.58 10.25 -0.85
CA CYS A 32 1.66 11.34 0.13
C CYS A 32 3.02 12.06 0.05
N GLU A 33 4.13 11.33 -0.01
CA GLU A 33 5.48 11.88 -0.17
C GLU A 33 5.63 12.70 -1.46
N LEU A 34 5.03 12.23 -2.55
CA LEU A 34 5.07 12.89 -3.85
C LEU A 34 4.37 14.26 -3.83
N ILE A 35 3.16 14.33 -3.26
CA ILE A 35 2.33 15.55 -3.32
C ILE A 35 2.61 16.53 -2.19
N ALA A 36 3.28 16.08 -1.12
CA ALA A 36 3.53 16.88 0.08
C ALA A 36 4.99 16.79 0.59
N PRO A 37 6.01 17.01 -0.27
CA PRO A 37 7.41 16.96 0.14
C PRO A 37 7.79 18.08 1.12
N ASP A 38 6.98 19.13 1.21
CA ASP A 38 7.08 20.21 2.18
C ASP A 38 6.56 19.84 3.58
N ILE A 39 5.70 18.82 3.67
CA ILE A 39 5.10 18.33 4.93
C ILE A 39 5.82 17.08 5.42
N ILE A 40 6.18 16.19 4.49
CA ILE A 40 6.81 14.90 4.78
C ILE A 40 8.31 15.01 4.47
N ALA A 41 9.11 14.96 5.53
CA ALA A 41 10.56 15.05 5.40
C ALA A 41 11.14 13.91 4.53
N LYS A 42 12.15 14.23 3.73
CA LYS A 42 12.92 13.23 3.00
C LYS A 42 13.61 12.27 3.98
N GLY A 43 13.55 10.96 3.70
CA GLY A 43 14.12 9.93 4.58
C GLY A 43 13.28 9.68 5.84
N ASN A 44 11.99 10.04 5.81
CA ASN A 44 11.04 9.66 6.86
C ASN A 44 10.90 8.13 6.97
N LEU A 45 10.31 7.69 8.09
CA LEU A 45 10.09 6.28 8.39
C LEU A 45 8.63 5.85 8.15
N GLY A 46 7.89 6.55 7.29
CA GLY A 46 6.48 6.27 7.05
C GLY A 46 6.21 4.93 6.34
N HIS A 47 7.23 4.28 5.81
CA HIS A 47 7.17 2.92 5.29
C HIS A 47 7.47 1.82 6.33
N SER A 48 7.59 2.18 7.61
CA SER A 48 7.91 1.29 8.73
C SER A 48 6.84 1.32 9.83
N ASN A 49 6.82 0.30 10.68
CA ASN A 49 5.96 0.20 11.87
C ASN A 49 6.66 0.68 13.15
N ASP A 50 7.64 1.57 13.02
CA ASP A 50 8.51 1.97 14.13
C ASP A 50 7.92 3.08 15.02
N GLY A 51 6.61 3.35 14.93
CA GLY A 51 5.95 4.42 15.68
C GLY A 51 6.05 5.81 15.03
N TRP A 52 6.62 5.90 13.83
CA TRP A 52 6.72 7.16 13.09
C TRP A 52 5.34 7.72 12.73
N GLY A 53 5.20 9.04 12.64
CA GLY A 53 3.97 9.69 12.20
C GLY A 53 4.05 11.21 12.27
N LEU A 54 2.97 11.88 11.88
CA LEU A 54 2.89 13.34 11.87
C LEU A 54 2.20 13.90 13.13
N GLY A 55 2.55 15.13 13.48
CA GLY A 55 1.81 15.92 14.47
C GLY A 55 0.55 16.55 13.88
N HIS A 56 -0.37 17.03 14.73
CA HIS A 56 -1.69 17.53 14.34
C HIS A 56 -1.68 18.49 13.13
N ARG A 57 -0.87 19.56 13.17
CA ARG A 57 -0.82 20.56 12.08
C ARG A 57 -0.41 19.95 10.74
N ALA A 58 0.60 19.07 10.76
CA ALA A 58 1.09 18.40 9.56
C ALA A 58 0.08 17.37 9.03
N SER A 59 -0.63 16.65 9.91
CA SER A 59 -1.71 15.74 9.51
C SER A 59 -2.85 16.48 8.81
N VAL A 60 -3.31 17.61 9.36
CA VAL A 60 -4.38 18.43 8.75
C VAL A 60 -3.93 18.99 7.40
N ALA A 61 -2.71 19.55 7.34
CA ALA A 61 -2.17 20.07 6.08
C ALA A 61 -2.03 18.98 5.00
N LEU A 62 -1.65 17.75 5.38
CA LEU A 62 -1.62 16.62 4.46
C LEU A 62 -3.04 16.21 4.01
N ALA A 63 -4.02 16.19 4.92
CA ALA A 63 -5.41 15.92 4.58
C ALA A 63 -5.94 16.91 3.53
N GLU A 64 -5.71 18.21 3.73
CA GLU A 64 -6.11 19.26 2.80
C GLU A 64 -5.44 19.09 1.43
N ARG A 65 -4.14 18.75 1.40
CA ARG A 65 -3.40 18.48 0.15
C ARG A 65 -4.00 17.29 -0.61
N LEU A 66 -4.34 16.21 0.08
CA LEU A 66 -4.96 15.03 -0.53
C LEU A 66 -6.36 15.35 -1.07
N VAL A 67 -7.17 16.13 -0.32
CA VAL A 67 -8.50 16.56 -0.76
C VAL A 67 -8.41 17.44 -2.01
N SER A 68 -7.51 18.42 -2.05
CA SER A 68 -7.27 19.25 -3.24
C SER A 68 -6.83 18.39 -4.43
N ALA A 69 -5.86 17.50 -4.24
CA ALA A 69 -5.39 16.60 -5.30
C ALA A 69 -6.49 15.65 -5.84
N ILE A 70 -7.42 15.21 -4.99
CA ILE A 70 -8.61 14.47 -5.44
C ILE A 70 -9.53 15.37 -6.28
N SER A 71 -9.85 16.57 -5.80
CA SER A 71 -10.76 17.49 -6.49
C SER A 71 -10.24 17.99 -7.84
N GLU A 72 -8.92 18.12 -7.96
CA GLU A 72 -8.22 18.53 -9.19
C GLU A 72 -7.98 17.37 -10.16
N GLY A 73 -8.31 16.13 -9.76
CA GLY A 73 -8.15 14.93 -10.59
C GLY A 73 -6.73 14.35 -10.63
N HIS A 74 -5.77 14.92 -9.91
CA HIS A 74 -4.40 14.41 -9.82
C HIS A 74 -4.36 12.99 -9.25
N THR A 75 -5.17 12.70 -8.22
CA THR A 75 -5.23 11.36 -7.62
C THR A 75 -5.79 10.31 -8.59
N THR A 76 -6.78 10.69 -9.40
CA THR A 76 -7.34 9.83 -10.45
C THR A 76 -6.32 9.57 -11.56
N ALA A 77 -5.58 10.60 -11.97
CA ALA A 77 -4.51 10.44 -12.95
C ALA A 77 -3.41 9.49 -12.43
N TYR A 78 -3.03 9.62 -11.15
CA TYR A 78 -2.05 8.75 -10.51
C TYR A 78 -2.53 7.29 -10.42
N GLU A 79 -3.80 7.06 -10.09
CA GLU A 79 -4.42 5.72 -10.09
C GLU A 79 -4.43 5.06 -11.48
N GLN A 80 -4.55 5.85 -12.55
CA GLN A 80 -4.64 5.34 -13.92
C GLN A 80 -3.29 5.17 -14.60
N ALA A 81 -2.30 6.01 -14.29
CA ALA A 81 -0.99 6.03 -14.93
C ALA A 81 -0.27 4.67 -15.01
N PRO A 82 -0.28 3.80 -13.97
CA PRO A 82 0.48 2.55 -14.03
C PRO A 82 -0.24 1.41 -14.77
N LYS A 83 -1.50 1.56 -15.19
CA LYS A 83 -2.32 0.43 -15.65
C LYS A 83 -1.75 -0.30 -16.87
N GLU A 84 -1.30 0.44 -17.88
CA GLU A 84 -0.74 -0.15 -19.09
C GLU A 84 0.63 -0.78 -18.82
N TYR A 85 1.48 -0.10 -18.06
CA TYR A 85 2.78 -0.60 -17.65
C TYR A 85 2.66 -1.91 -16.86
N LEU A 86 1.86 -1.93 -15.79
CA LEU A 86 1.66 -3.12 -14.96
C LEU A 86 1.03 -4.27 -15.73
N ALA A 87 0.09 -3.99 -16.65
CA ALA A 87 -0.50 -5.01 -17.51
C ALA A 87 0.49 -5.59 -18.52
N SER A 88 1.49 -4.80 -18.93
CA SER A 88 2.56 -5.24 -19.85
C SER A 88 3.66 -6.07 -19.17
N LEU A 89 3.71 -6.08 -17.83
CA LEU A 89 4.78 -6.77 -17.11
C LEU A 89 4.72 -8.28 -17.36
N PRO A 90 5.86 -8.91 -17.69
CA PRO A 90 5.90 -10.35 -17.91
C PRO A 90 5.60 -11.09 -16.61
N ARG A 91 4.92 -12.23 -16.74
CA ARG A 91 4.76 -13.18 -15.64
C ARG A 91 6.13 -13.74 -15.25
N THR A 92 6.33 -13.97 -13.96
CA THR A 92 7.57 -14.54 -13.42
C THR A 92 7.43 -16.05 -13.22
N PRO A 93 8.52 -16.83 -13.38
CA PRO A 93 8.54 -18.24 -12.98
C PRO A 93 8.12 -18.42 -11.52
N CYS A 94 7.35 -19.47 -11.22
CA CYS A 94 6.98 -19.77 -9.83
C CYS A 94 8.11 -20.53 -9.11
N ASP A 95 8.70 -19.89 -8.09
CA ASP A 95 9.82 -20.45 -7.32
C ASP A 95 9.45 -21.70 -6.53
N ILE A 96 8.21 -21.78 -6.01
CA ILE A 96 7.73 -22.92 -5.21
C ILE A 96 7.80 -24.24 -6.00
N CYS A 97 7.46 -24.18 -7.30
CA CYS A 97 7.36 -25.36 -8.16
C CYS A 97 8.42 -25.41 -9.26
N GLY A 98 9.41 -24.50 -9.25
CA GLY A 98 10.41 -24.38 -10.33
C GLY A 98 9.77 -24.25 -11.71
N ALA A 99 8.70 -23.46 -11.82
CA ALA A 99 7.90 -23.24 -13.02
C ALA A 99 7.17 -24.45 -13.63
N THR A 100 7.10 -25.58 -12.94
CA THR A 100 6.45 -26.80 -13.47
C THR A 100 4.92 -26.80 -13.33
N GLY A 101 4.37 -25.93 -12.46
CA GLY A 101 2.97 -25.99 -12.06
C GLY A 101 2.66 -27.13 -11.07
N LYS A 102 3.66 -27.91 -10.65
CA LYS A 102 3.49 -29.00 -9.70
C LYS A 102 4.55 -28.96 -8.60
N ARG A 103 4.16 -29.23 -7.37
CA ARG A 103 5.02 -29.18 -6.19
C ARG A 103 5.18 -30.57 -5.55
N ALA A 104 6.23 -30.71 -4.76
CA ALA A 104 6.47 -31.88 -3.95
C ALA A 104 5.41 -32.03 -2.84
N THR A 105 5.23 -33.28 -2.39
CA THR A 105 4.39 -33.60 -1.24
C THR A 105 5.06 -33.09 0.04
N PRO A 106 4.35 -32.32 0.90
CA PRO A 106 4.90 -31.90 2.19
C PRO A 106 5.39 -33.09 3.01
N PRO A 107 6.53 -32.97 3.72
CA PRO A 107 7.27 -31.73 3.98
C PRO A 107 8.30 -31.35 2.92
N ALA A 108 8.47 -32.14 1.85
CA ALA A 108 9.43 -31.82 0.79
C ALA A 108 9.02 -30.52 0.06
N ILE A 109 10.02 -29.71 -0.30
CA ILE A 109 9.87 -28.44 -1.01
C ILE A 109 10.40 -28.56 -2.44
N GLY A 110 9.87 -27.74 -3.35
CA GLY A 110 10.28 -27.73 -4.77
C GLY A 110 9.30 -28.47 -5.69
N PRO A 111 9.71 -28.75 -6.94
CA PRO A 111 8.88 -29.42 -7.95
C PRO A 111 8.48 -30.84 -7.55
N GLY A 112 7.33 -31.32 -8.03
CA GLY A 112 6.86 -32.68 -7.77
C GLY A 112 5.61 -33.06 -8.56
N GLU A 113 4.73 -33.89 -7.98
CA GLU A 113 3.54 -34.40 -8.68
C GLU A 113 2.24 -33.69 -8.30
N LEU A 114 2.19 -33.03 -7.13
CA LEU A 114 0.97 -32.41 -6.65
C LEU A 114 0.71 -31.07 -7.35
N PRO A 115 -0.56 -30.69 -7.59
CA PRO A 115 -0.89 -29.34 -8.07
C PRO A 115 -0.24 -28.25 -7.20
N CYS A 116 0.43 -27.29 -7.84
CA CYS A 116 1.04 -26.17 -7.11
C CYS A 116 -0.04 -25.14 -6.73
N ASN A 117 -0.34 -25.01 -5.45
CA ASN A 117 -1.26 -24.00 -4.94
C ASN A 117 -0.68 -22.58 -4.96
N GLY A 118 0.65 -22.43 -4.97
CA GLY A 118 1.30 -21.11 -5.02
C GLY A 118 1.11 -20.37 -6.35
N CYS A 119 0.97 -21.10 -7.45
CA CYS A 119 0.73 -20.51 -8.78
C CYS A 119 -0.56 -21.02 -9.45
N GLY A 120 -1.43 -21.73 -8.73
CA GLY A 120 -2.61 -22.37 -9.31
C GLY A 120 -2.29 -23.30 -10.48
N SER A 121 -1.20 -24.06 -10.37
CA SER A 121 -0.68 -24.98 -11.39
C SER A 121 -0.26 -24.38 -12.73
N THR A 122 -0.13 -23.06 -12.84
CA THR A 122 0.27 -22.37 -14.09
C THR A 122 1.78 -22.36 -14.32
N GLY A 123 2.60 -22.70 -13.33
CA GLY A 123 4.06 -22.56 -13.38
C GLY A 123 4.57 -21.11 -13.35
N SER A 124 3.69 -20.12 -13.30
CA SER A 124 4.07 -18.71 -13.32
C SER A 124 3.21 -17.87 -12.38
N GLN A 125 3.75 -16.76 -11.90
CA GLN A 125 3.03 -15.79 -11.07
C GLN A 125 2.96 -14.44 -11.79
N PRO A 126 1.97 -13.60 -11.47
CA PRO A 126 2.01 -12.19 -11.86
C PRO A 126 3.31 -11.54 -11.38
N ASN A 127 3.78 -10.52 -12.11
CA ASN A 127 4.94 -9.75 -11.68
C ASN A 127 4.70 -9.15 -10.28
N PHE A 128 5.72 -9.16 -9.42
CA PHE A 128 5.60 -8.70 -8.03
C PHE A 128 5.09 -7.27 -7.90
N GLU A 129 5.41 -6.39 -8.86
CA GLU A 129 4.94 -4.99 -8.87
C GLU A 129 3.41 -4.88 -8.97
N THR A 130 2.75 -5.89 -9.56
CA THR A 130 1.27 -5.93 -9.67
C THR A 130 0.57 -6.13 -8.32
N ASN A 131 1.32 -6.45 -7.25
CA ASN A 131 0.76 -6.63 -5.92
C ASN A 131 0.47 -5.31 -5.18
N TYR A 132 0.88 -4.16 -5.71
CA TYR A 132 0.81 -2.86 -5.04
C TYR A 132 -0.32 -1.98 -5.59
N PRO A 133 -1.59 -2.23 -5.21
CA PRO A 133 -2.71 -1.43 -5.69
C PRO A 133 -2.73 -0.03 -5.07
N PHE A 134 -3.37 0.87 -5.79
CA PHE A 134 -3.66 2.23 -5.37
C PHE A 134 -5.11 2.56 -5.73
N SER A 135 -5.82 3.31 -4.88
CA SER A 135 -7.16 3.77 -5.22
C SER A 135 -7.49 5.15 -4.65
N VAL A 136 -8.30 5.91 -5.40
CA VAL A 136 -8.79 7.23 -4.97
C VAL A 136 -9.61 7.13 -3.67
N GLU A 137 -10.38 6.05 -3.50
CA GLU A 137 -11.19 5.87 -2.28
C GLU A 137 -10.32 5.69 -1.04
N ASN A 138 -9.26 4.87 -1.13
CA ASN A 138 -8.33 4.67 -0.03
C ASN A 138 -7.63 5.98 0.38
N VAL A 139 -7.30 6.82 -0.61
CA VAL A 139 -6.75 8.16 -0.35
C VAL A 139 -7.78 9.06 0.37
N ARG A 140 -9.05 8.99 -0.04
CA ARG A 140 -10.14 9.77 0.59
C ARG A 140 -10.35 9.35 2.05
N GLU A 141 -10.40 8.06 2.32
CA GLU A 141 -10.53 7.53 3.67
C GLU A 141 -9.34 7.96 4.55
N PHE A 142 -8.12 7.89 4.01
CA PHE A 142 -6.93 8.34 4.74
C PHE A 142 -6.95 9.85 5.01
N ALA A 143 -7.38 10.67 4.05
CA ALA A 143 -7.52 12.11 4.24
C ALA A 143 -8.52 12.44 5.36
N ALA A 144 -9.66 11.72 5.42
CA ALA A 144 -10.64 11.87 6.49
C ALA A 144 -10.06 11.49 7.86
N PHE A 145 -9.30 10.39 7.95
CA PHE A 145 -8.57 10.03 9.16
C PHE A 145 -7.59 11.14 9.57
N LEU A 146 -6.77 11.63 8.64
CA LEU A 146 -5.72 12.61 8.91
C LEU A 146 -6.27 13.92 9.46
N HIS A 147 -7.42 14.38 8.94
CA HIS A 147 -8.08 15.60 9.39
C HIS A 147 -8.45 15.52 10.88
N ASP A 148 -8.91 14.36 11.35
CA ASP A 148 -9.46 14.19 12.69
C ASP A 148 -8.51 13.53 13.70
N CYS A 149 -7.33 13.07 13.29
CA CYS A 149 -6.48 12.21 14.15
C CYS A 149 -5.75 12.92 15.30
N GLY A 150 -5.62 14.25 15.27
CA GLY A 150 -4.81 15.00 16.24
C GLY A 150 -3.29 14.73 16.10
N GLY A 151 -2.85 14.21 14.95
CA GLY A 151 -1.55 13.60 14.76
C GLY A 151 -1.63 12.07 14.84
N PHE A 152 -0.68 11.35 14.27
CA PHE A 152 -0.74 9.88 14.23
C PHE A 152 0.60 9.21 14.52
N ARG A 153 0.57 7.88 14.63
CA ARG A 153 1.73 7.00 14.59
C ARG A 153 1.38 5.74 13.80
N ILE A 154 2.38 5.12 13.19
CA ILE A 154 2.29 3.87 12.44
C ILE A 154 2.84 2.74 13.33
N CYS A 155 2.11 1.62 13.41
CA CYS A 155 2.35 0.49 14.31
C CYS A 155 2.25 -0.84 13.56
#